data_AF-A0A182PTJ6-F1
#
_entry.id   AF-A0A182PTJ6-F1
#
_cell.length_a   1.000
_cell.length_b   1.000
_cell.length_c   1.000
_cell.angle_alpha   90.00
_cell.angle_beta   90.00
_cell.angle_gamma   90.00
#
_symmetry.space_group_name_H-M   'P 1'
#
loop_
_entity.id
_entity.type
_entity.pdbx_description
1 polymer ?
#
loop_
_entity_poly.entity_id
_entity_poly.type
_entity_poly.pdbx_seq_one_letter_code
_entity_poly.pdbx_strand_id
1 'polypeptide(L)'
;MPKLSNVQPRASKFSLNISINGLPLWNGSRQQFWPMLINIYEMPEVPALVIGNFCGETKPNSTHQYLRPLVDELNELQQNGIDIANKLIEVRVRAFIADPVARTFIKGVASFSHINGCQKCIVQGLVHNTTRGTYFPGIDAPPRTDAHFRALAYGDHHTEQTPLLDLHFFNMIKNVTTADLLHLVDYGVTRMMVNSWKSGKLGRGGKWSPYALTKINRTLENVEIPFDFHRKLRSIQDTDLWQASEFNVFLNYASFIVLKDVLPEEEYNHFMLYYCAIRMFSSHSYKEHWQTAHTMLKQFVLEYGIIYGKDRLTSIVHNLLHLYDD
;
A
#
# COMPACT_ATOMS: atom_id res chain seq x y z
N MET A 1 -19.45 -17.58 -30.92
CA MET A 1 -19.57 -16.91 -29.61
C MET A 1 -20.70 -17.58 -28.85
N PRO A 2 -20.44 -18.23 -27.70
CA PRO A 2 -21.51 -18.81 -26.90
C PRO A 2 -22.42 -17.68 -26.40
N LYS A 3 -23.74 -17.80 -26.59
CA LYS A 3 -24.71 -16.87 -26.02
C LYS A 3 -24.58 -16.94 -24.49
N LEU A 4 -24.16 -15.84 -23.85
CA LEU A 4 -24.12 -15.66 -22.39
C LEU A 4 -25.51 -15.73 -21.71
N SER A 5 -26.57 -16.12 -22.42
CA SER A 5 -27.96 -15.94 -21.99
C SER A 5 -28.43 -16.89 -20.88
N ASN A 6 -27.64 -17.89 -20.46
CA ASN A 6 -28.10 -18.91 -19.52
C ASN A 6 -27.23 -19.06 -18.25
N VAL A 7 -26.22 -18.20 -18.02
CA VAL A 7 -25.42 -18.28 -16.79
C VAL A 7 -26.01 -17.33 -15.75
N GLN A 8 -26.70 -17.88 -14.77
CA GLN A 8 -27.20 -17.12 -13.62
C GLN A 8 -26.01 -16.66 -12.74
N PRO A 9 -25.93 -15.38 -12.37
CA PRO A 9 -24.89 -14.89 -11.46
C PRO A 9 -25.02 -15.59 -10.10
N ARG A 10 -23.93 -16.15 -9.59
CA ARG A 10 -23.90 -16.71 -8.23
C ARG A 10 -24.05 -15.62 -7.17
N ALA A 11 -23.41 -14.47 -7.37
CA ALA A 11 -23.49 -13.34 -6.46
C ALA A 11 -24.80 -12.55 -6.63
N SER A 12 -25.25 -11.88 -5.58
CA SER A 12 -26.32 -10.85 -5.61
C SER A 12 -25.77 -9.43 -5.54
N LYS A 13 -24.45 -9.30 -5.36
CA LYS A 13 -23.73 -8.03 -5.21
C LYS A 13 -22.36 -8.14 -5.88
N PHE A 14 -21.94 -7.06 -6.52
CA PHE A 14 -20.57 -6.84 -6.96
C PHE A 14 -19.94 -5.68 -6.18
N SER A 15 -18.88 -6.02 -5.47
CA SER A 15 -18.05 -5.08 -4.72
C SER A 15 -16.79 -4.78 -5.54
N LEU A 16 -16.69 -3.57 -6.07
CA LEU A 16 -15.68 -3.16 -7.04
C LEU A 16 -14.42 -2.66 -6.32
N ASN A 17 -13.24 -3.20 -6.63
CA ASN A 17 -11.99 -2.49 -6.31
C ASN A 17 -11.47 -1.82 -7.58
N ILE A 18 -11.11 -0.56 -7.44
CA ILE A 18 -10.64 0.28 -8.53
C ILE A 18 -9.17 0.60 -8.25
N SER A 19 -8.29 0.23 -9.17
CA SER A 19 -6.86 0.53 -9.07
C SER A 19 -6.46 1.65 -10.02
N ILE A 20 -5.74 2.65 -9.52
CA ILE A 20 -5.22 3.78 -10.30
C ILE A 20 -3.76 3.99 -9.95
N ASN A 21 -2.86 3.86 -10.92
CA ASN A 21 -1.42 4.06 -10.73
C ASN A 21 -0.83 4.85 -11.90
N GLY A 22 0.22 5.62 -11.65
CA GLY A 22 0.99 6.26 -12.70
C GLY A 22 2.14 5.35 -13.16
N LEU A 23 2.16 4.98 -14.44
CA LEU A 23 3.18 4.09 -15.00
C LEU A 23 3.98 4.80 -16.09
N PRO A 24 5.33 4.74 -16.09
CA PRO A 24 6.11 5.19 -17.23
C PRO A 24 5.85 4.26 -18.42
N LEU A 25 5.60 4.82 -19.61
CA LEU A 25 5.37 4.01 -20.81
C LEU A 25 6.67 3.44 -21.38
N TRP A 26 7.73 4.24 -21.36
CA TRP A 26 9.02 3.89 -21.93
C TRP A 26 10.15 4.36 -21.03
N ASN A 27 11.18 3.53 -20.89
CA ASN A 27 12.39 3.93 -20.19
C ASN A 27 13.03 5.13 -20.91
N GLY A 28 13.19 6.25 -20.22
CA GLY A 28 13.76 7.48 -20.77
C GLY A 28 12.77 8.44 -21.44
N SER A 29 11.48 8.11 -21.51
CA SER A 29 10.42 9.04 -21.94
C SER A 29 9.75 9.73 -20.75
N ARG A 30 9.29 10.96 -20.95
CA ARG A 30 8.41 11.64 -19.98
C ARG A 30 6.96 11.13 -20.04
N GLN A 31 6.60 10.34 -21.05
CA GLN A 31 5.25 9.83 -21.19
C GLN A 31 4.87 8.88 -20.05
N GLN A 32 3.73 9.19 -19.44
CA GLN A 32 3.11 8.45 -18.36
C GLN A 32 1.73 7.96 -18.79
N PHE A 33 1.39 6.77 -18.34
CA PHE A 33 0.12 6.11 -18.52
C PHE A 33 -0.58 5.96 -17.18
N TRP A 34 -1.84 6.37 -17.12
CA TRP A 34 -2.65 6.37 -15.92
C TRP A 34 -3.92 5.56 -16.17
N PRO A 35 -3.84 4.22 -16.13
CA PRO A 35 -5.00 3.36 -16.31
C PRO A 35 -5.86 3.34 -15.04
N MET A 36 -7.16 3.24 -15.27
CA MET A 36 -8.14 2.82 -14.28
C MET A 36 -8.44 1.35 -14.51
N LEU A 37 -8.14 0.53 -13.52
CA LEU A 37 -8.42 -0.90 -13.55
C LEU A 37 -9.53 -1.22 -12.56
N ILE A 38 -10.36 -2.20 -12.87
CA ILE A 38 -11.39 -2.69 -11.97
C ILE A 38 -11.28 -4.20 -11.79
N ASN A 39 -11.50 -4.68 -10.57
CA ASN A 39 -11.81 -6.09 -10.33
C ASN A 39 -13.05 -6.23 -9.46
N ILE A 40 -13.70 -7.38 -9.57
CA ILE A 40 -14.89 -7.71 -8.80
C ILE A 40 -14.44 -8.61 -7.64
N TYR A 41 -14.62 -8.15 -6.40
CA TYR A 41 -14.14 -8.86 -5.22
C TYR A 41 -14.71 -10.27 -5.09
N GLU A 42 -15.98 -10.46 -5.44
CA GLU A 42 -16.68 -11.76 -5.41
C GLU A 42 -16.23 -12.71 -6.54
N MET A 43 -15.43 -12.25 -7.49
CA MET A 43 -14.95 -13.02 -8.64
C MET A 43 -13.42 -12.85 -8.84
N PRO A 44 -12.60 -13.28 -7.87
CA PRO A 44 -11.14 -13.08 -7.90
C PRO A 44 -10.44 -13.78 -9.07
N GLU A 45 -11.08 -14.79 -9.67
CA GLU A 45 -10.60 -15.50 -10.86
C GLU A 45 -10.65 -14.65 -12.14
N VAL A 46 -11.47 -13.58 -12.15
CA VAL A 46 -11.58 -12.68 -13.29
C VAL A 46 -10.42 -11.68 -13.25
N PRO A 47 -9.58 -11.61 -14.29
CA PRO A 47 -8.51 -10.62 -14.36
C PRO A 47 -9.04 -9.19 -14.27
N ALA A 48 -8.22 -8.29 -13.74
CA ALA A 48 -8.58 -6.87 -13.69
C ALA A 48 -8.81 -6.32 -15.10
N LEU A 49 -9.89 -5.57 -15.28
CA LEU A 49 -10.29 -4.98 -16.56
C LEU A 49 -9.91 -3.51 -16.61
N VAL A 50 -9.43 -3.04 -17.76
CA VAL A 50 -9.20 -1.61 -18.00
C VAL A 50 -10.54 -0.94 -18.30
N ILE A 51 -10.91 0.07 -17.51
CA ILE A 51 -12.17 0.83 -17.69
C ILE A 51 -11.94 2.27 -18.14
N GLY A 52 -10.71 2.75 -18.07
CA GLY A 52 -10.35 4.09 -18.51
C GLY A 52 -8.85 4.25 -18.54
N ASN A 53 -8.38 5.23 -19.31
CA ASN A 53 -6.96 5.53 -19.40
C ASN A 53 -6.71 7.01 -19.69
N PHE A 54 -5.59 7.50 -19.18
CA PHE A 54 -4.99 8.76 -19.60
C PHE A 54 -3.55 8.51 -20.02
N CYS A 55 -3.11 9.21 -21.07
CA CYS A 55 -1.74 9.18 -21.57
C CYS A 55 -1.27 10.63 -21.79
N GLY A 56 -0.14 10.99 -21.21
CA GLY A 56 0.42 12.33 -21.35
C GLY A 56 1.86 12.42 -20.82
N GLU A 57 2.52 13.55 -20.97
CA GLU A 57 3.88 13.75 -20.45
C GLU A 57 3.95 13.96 -18.93
N THR A 58 2.79 14.16 -18.30
CA THR A 58 2.62 14.36 -16.87
C THR A 58 1.47 13.50 -16.37
N LYS A 59 1.24 13.51 -15.04
CA LYS A 59 -0.05 13.09 -14.49
C LYS A 59 -1.20 13.94 -15.08
N PRO A 60 -2.46 13.46 -15.05
CA PRO A 60 -3.59 14.24 -15.51
C PRO A 60 -3.64 15.59 -14.78
N ASN A 61 -3.84 16.68 -15.52
CA ASN A 61 -3.80 18.03 -14.95
C ASN A 61 -5.02 18.37 -14.09
N SER A 62 -6.14 17.69 -14.32
CA SER A 62 -7.39 17.90 -13.60
C SER A 62 -7.90 16.59 -13.04
N THR A 63 -7.93 16.49 -11.71
CA THR A 63 -8.58 15.39 -10.99
C THR A 63 -10.06 15.30 -11.38
N HIS A 64 -10.70 16.45 -11.63
CA HIS A 64 -12.09 16.50 -12.07
C HIS A 64 -12.30 15.85 -13.45
N GLN A 65 -11.57 16.28 -14.48
CA GLN A 65 -11.72 15.71 -15.82
C GLN A 65 -11.36 14.22 -15.87
N TYR A 66 -10.39 13.79 -15.05
CA TYR A 66 -9.97 12.40 -15.00
C TYR A 66 -11.01 11.50 -14.34
N LEU A 67 -11.60 11.91 -13.20
CA LEU A 67 -12.47 11.04 -12.39
C LEU A 67 -13.97 11.25 -12.61
N ARG A 68 -14.43 12.40 -13.13
CA ARG A 68 -15.87 12.70 -13.24
C ARG A 68 -16.64 11.64 -14.04
N PRO A 69 -16.20 11.20 -15.25
CA PRO A 69 -16.93 10.17 -15.99
C PRO A 69 -17.08 8.87 -15.20
N LEU A 70 -16.01 8.43 -14.51
CA LEU A 70 -16.04 7.26 -13.65
C LEU A 70 -17.06 7.41 -12.51
N VAL A 71 -17.10 8.58 -11.85
CA VAL A 71 -18.01 8.81 -10.73
C VAL A 71 -19.47 8.84 -11.19
N ASP A 72 -19.76 9.44 -12.34
CA ASP A 72 -21.10 9.45 -12.92
C ASP A 72 -21.61 8.03 -13.21
N GLU A 73 -20.81 7.23 -13.92
CA GLU A 73 -21.16 5.84 -14.25
C GLU A 73 -21.31 4.98 -12.99
N LEU A 74 -20.39 5.10 -12.02
CA LEU A 74 -20.50 4.37 -10.76
C LEU A 74 -21.74 4.78 -9.97
N ASN A 75 -22.12 6.05 -9.97
CA ASN A 75 -23.32 6.50 -9.27
C ASN A 75 -24.59 5.92 -9.90
N GLU A 76 -24.66 5.84 -11.23
CA GLU A 76 -25.75 5.19 -11.95
C GLU A 76 -25.82 3.69 -11.58
N LEU A 77 -24.68 2.98 -11.65
CA LEU A 77 -24.60 1.56 -11.32
C LEU A 77 -24.94 1.27 -9.85
N GLN A 78 -24.50 2.13 -8.93
CA GLN A 78 -24.78 1.98 -7.50
C GLN A 78 -26.26 2.24 -7.16
N GLN A 79 -26.95 3.09 -7.92
CA GLN A 79 -28.38 3.37 -7.74
C GLN A 79 -29.26 2.29 -8.38
N ASN A 80 -28.93 1.91 -9.62
CA ASN A 80 -29.80 1.08 -10.44
C ASN A 80 -29.43 -0.41 -10.40
N GLY A 81 -28.20 -0.76 -10.01
CA GLY A 81 -27.68 -2.11 -10.13
C GLY A 81 -27.44 -2.53 -11.58
N ILE A 82 -27.20 -3.83 -11.80
CA ILE A 82 -27.07 -4.43 -13.13
C ILE A 82 -28.01 -5.63 -13.23
N ASP A 83 -28.87 -5.67 -14.25
CA ASP A 83 -29.67 -6.85 -14.55
C ASP A 83 -28.85 -7.85 -15.37
N ILE A 84 -28.63 -9.04 -14.82
CA ILE A 84 -28.01 -10.16 -15.52
C ILE A 84 -28.93 -11.36 -15.40
N ALA A 85 -29.48 -11.81 -16.52
CA ALA A 85 -30.38 -12.97 -16.61
C ALA A 85 -31.61 -12.85 -15.68
N ASN A 86 -32.26 -11.68 -15.65
CA ASN A 86 -33.41 -11.34 -14.78
C ASN A 86 -33.09 -11.35 -13.29
N LYS A 87 -31.82 -11.21 -12.93
CA LYS A 87 -31.36 -11.05 -11.56
C LYS A 87 -30.71 -9.69 -11.43
N LEU A 88 -31.31 -8.84 -10.59
CA LEU A 88 -30.74 -7.55 -10.25
C LEU A 88 -29.54 -7.75 -9.31
N ILE A 89 -28.38 -7.26 -9.73
CA ILE A 89 -27.13 -7.31 -8.99
C ILE A 89 -26.82 -5.93 -8.42
N GLU A 90 -26.70 -5.83 -7.10
CA GLU A 90 -26.28 -4.59 -6.44
C GLU A 90 -24.81 -4.29 -6.76
N VAL A 91 -24.49 -3.04 -7.06
CA VAL A 91 -23.09 -2.60 -7.26
C VAL A 91 -22.66 -1.67 -6.13
N ARG A 92 -21.46 -1.87 -5.61
CA ARG A 92 -20.83 -0.99 -4.61
C ARG A 92 -19.35 -0.80 -4.90
N VAL A 93 -18.84 0.41 -4.68
CA VAL A 93 -17.38 0.63 -4.63
C VAL A 93 -16.85 0.14 -3.28
N ARG A 94 -16.00 -0.89 -3.31
CA ARG A 94 -15.34 -1.42 -2.12
C ARG A 94 -14.11 -0.60 -1.76
N ALA A 95 -13.23 -0.39 -2.72
CA ALA A 95 -11.94 0.26 -2.48
C ALA A 95 -11.39 0.96 -3.73
N PHE A 96 -10.72 2.11 -3.52
CA PHE A 96 -9.72 2.66 -4.41
C PHE A 96 -8.33 2.29 -3.90
N ILE A 97 -7.53 1.68 -4.76
CA ILE A 97 -6.18 1.22 -4.50
C ILE A 97 -5.24 2.00 -5.42
N ALA A 98 -4.25 2.66 -4.85
CA ALA A 98 -3.36 3.51 -5.63
C ALA A 98 -2.00 3.64 -4.95
N ASP A 99 -0.96 3.79 -5.75
CA ASP A 99 0.35 4.24 -5.27
C ASP A 99 0.23 5.58 -4.51
N PRO A 100 1.20 5.97 -3.67
CA PRO A 100 1.09 7.19 -2.87
C PRO A 100 0.84 8.48 -3.69
N VAL A 101 1.39 8.59 -4.90
CA VAL A 101 1.23 9.77 -5.75
C VAL A 101 -0.17 9.82 -6.33
N ALA A 102 -0.60 8.73 -6.97
CA ALA A 102 -1.94 8.60 -7.53
C ALA A 102 -3.01 8.76 -6.45
N ARG A 103 -2.79 8.21 -5.25
CA ARG A 103 -3.69 8.35 -4.10
C ARG A 103 -3.88 9.79 -3.65
N THR A 104 -2.79 10.56 -3.56
CA THR A 104 -2.88 11.99 -3.22
C THR A 104 -3.63 12.79 -4.28
N PHE A 105 -3.39 12.46 -5.56
CA PHE A 105 -4.07 13.06 -6.70
C PHE A 105 -5.57 12.76 -6.69
N ILE A 106 -5.99 11.50 -6.63
CA ILE A 106 -7.42 11.16 -6.67
C ILE A 106 -8.19 11.66 -5.46
N LYS A 107 -7.54 11.83 -4.30
CA LYS A 107 -8.17 12.40 -3.10
C LYS A 107 -8.15 13.93 -3.07
N GLY A 108 -7.32 14.58 -3.87
CA GLY A 108 -7.11 16.02 -3.81
C GLY A 108 -6.48 16.48 -2.49
N VAL A 109 -5.49 15.74 -1.98
CA VAL A 109 -4.85 16.00 -0.69
C VAL A 109 -3.35 16.23 -0.80
N ALA A 110 -2.79 16.81 0.26
CA ALA A 110 -1.36 17.05 0.40
C ALA A 110 -0.54 15.76 0.22
N SER A 111 0.66 15.92 -0.33
CA SER A 111 1.56 14.78 -0.58
C SER A 111 1.91 14.04 0.71
N PHE A 112 2.29 12.77 0.58
CA PHE A 112 2.80 11.97 1.71
C PHE A 112 4.05 12.58 2.38
N SER A 113 4.75 13.49 1.68
CA SER A 113 5.90 14.25 2.18
C SER A 113 5.51 15.59 2.84
N HIS A 114 4.24 15.97 2.84
CA HIS A 114 3.78 17.18 3.52
C HIS A 114 3.66 16.96 5.02
N ILE A 115 3.80 18.01 5.83
CA ILE A 115 3.65 17.92 7.30
C ILE A 115 2.24 17.45 7.70
N ASN A 116 1.22 17.75 6.90
CA ASN A 116 -0.16 17.25 7.09
C ASN A 116 -0.46 16.08 6.13
N GLY A 117 0.56 15.33 5.70
CA GLY A 117 0.47 14.34 4.61
C GLY A 117 -0.18 13.01 4.98
N CYS A 118 -0.34 12.68 6.26
CA CYS A 118 -1.04 11.46 6.65
C CYS A 118 -2.52 11.54 6.25
N GLN A 119 -2.98 10.52 5.54
CA GLN A 119 -4.34 10.45 5.00
C GLN A 119 -5.34 9.75 5.93
N LYS A 120 -4.85 9.15 7.04
CA LYS A 120 -5.65 8.37 7.99
C LYS A 120 -5.77 9.01 9.36
N CYS A 121 -4.79 9.79 9.80
CA CYS A 121 -4.86 10.51 11.07
C CYS A 121 -4.39 11.96 10.92
N ILE A 122 -4.62 12.75 11.96
CA ILE A 122 -4.28 14.19 11.99
C ILE A 122 -2.85 14.47 12.48
N VAL A 123 -1.96 13.48 12.45
CA VAL A 123 -0.56 13.67 12.88
C VAL A 123 0.08 14.81 12.10
N GLN A 124 0.81 15.66 12.80
CA GLN A 124 1.64 16.68 12.20
C GLN A 124 3.08 16.17 12.10
N GLY A 125 3.59 16.12 10.88
CA GLY A 125 4.97 15.81 10.56
C GLY A 125 5.90 16.98 10.86
N LEU A 126 7.18 16.67 10.99
CA LEU A 126 8.27 17.61 11.18
C LEU A 126 9.24 17.50 10.00
N VAL A 127 9.87 18.61 9.63
CA VAL A 127 10.85 18.64 8.54
C VAL A 127 12.25 18.45 9.11
N HIS A 128 13.00 17.50 8.55
CA HIS A 128 14.40 17.29 8.89
C HIS A 128 15.24 18.49 8.40
N ASN A 129 16.03 19.09 9.28
CA ASN A 129 16.82 20.29 8.98
C ASN A 129 17.76 20.13 7.77
N THR A 130 18.49 19.01 7.70
CA THR A 130 19.45 18.72 6.61
C THR A 130 18.81 18.16 5.34
N THR A 131 18.06 17.06 5.41
CA THR A 131 17.54 16.38 4.22
C THR A 131 16.29 17.04 3.64
N ARG A 132 15.66 17.96 4.40
CA ARG A 132 14.35 18.56 4.09
C ARG A 132 13.20 17.55 3.96
N GLY A 133 13.42 16.29 4.30
CA GLY A 133 12.39 15.25 4.31
C GLY A 133 11.48 15.38 5.54
N THR A 134 10.22 14.99 5.39
CA THR A 134 9.25 15.00 6.49
C THR A 134 9.21 13.65 7.22
N TYR A 135 9.15 13.69 8.55
CA TYR A 135 8.98 12.53 9.42
C TYR A 135 7.84 12.75 10.42
N PHE A 136 7.25 11.67 10.91
CA PHE A 136 6.02 11.66 11.70
C PHE A 136 6.25 10.98 13.05
N PRO A 137 6.69 11.73 14.08
CA PRO A 137 7.02 11.15 15.38
C PRO A 137 5.79 10.81 16.23
N GLY A 138 4.62 11.36 15.90
CA GLY A 138 3.36 11.08 16.60
C GLY A 138 2.77 9.74 16.19
N ILE A 139 2.43 8.90 17.18
CA ILE A 139 1.92 7.54 16.97
C ILE A 139 0.43 7.37 17.33
N ASP A 140 -0.12 8.23 18.18
CA ASP A 140 -1.51 8.14 18.66
C ASP A 140 -2.35 9.37 18.27
N ALA A 141 -2.11 9.91 17.07
CA ALA A 141 -2.91 11.02 16.57
C ALA A 141 -4.35 10.55 16.24
N PRO A 142 -5.38 11.38 16.52
CA PRO A 142 -6.76 11.04 16.21
C PRO A 142 -6.98 10.67 14.72
N PRO A 143 -7.85 9.70 14.43
CA PRO A 143 -8.15 9.32 13.05
C PRO A 143 -8.91 10.44 12.33
N ARG A 144 -8.68 10.54 11.02
CA ARG A 144 -9.52 11.34 10.14
C ARG A 144 -10.86 10.64 9.95
N THR A 145 -11.93 11.42 9.91
CA THR A 145 -13.28 10.96 9.57
C THR A 145 -13.72 11.51 8.22
N ASP A 146 -14.62 10.79 7.56
CA ASP A 146 -15.26 11.21 6.31
C ASP A 146 -16.09 12.49 6.49
N ALA A 147 -16.83 12.59 7.60
CA ALA A 147 -17.63 13.78 7.92
C ALA A 147 -16.77 15.05 7.98
N HIS A 148 -15.65 15.01 8.70
CA HIS A 148 -14.72 16.14 8.77
C HIS A 148 -14.01 16.39 7.43
N PHE A 149 -13.73 15.36 6.64
CA PHE A 149 -13.15 15.51 5.32
C PHE A 149 -14.11 16.26 4.39
N ARG A 150 -15.39 15.88 4.36
CA ARG A 150 -16.46 16.53 3.58
C ARG A 150 -16.72 17.95 4.03
N ALA A 151 -16.56 18.23 5.33
CA ALA A 151 -16.65 19.57 5.91
C ALA A 151 -15.39 20.42 5.68
N LEU A 152 -14.38 19.93 4.96
CA LEU A 152 -13.10 20.60 4.72
C LEU A 152 -12.37 21.00 6.01
N ALA A 153 -12.53 20.22 7.08
CA ALA A 153 -12.03 20.56 8.42
C ALA A 153 -10.50 20.37 8.60
N TYR A 154 -9.77 19.96 7.56
CA TYR A 154 -8.35 19.62 7.66
C TYR A 154 -7.37 20.61 7.02
N GLY A 155 -7.81 21.84 6.70
CA GLY A 155 -6.94 22.92 6.23
C GLY A 155 -6.00 22.50 5.10
N ASP A 156 -4.69 22.73 5.28
CA ASP A 156 -3.63 22.42 4.30
C ASP A 156 -3.52 20.94 3.89
N HIS A 157 -4.23 20.03 4.55
CA HIS A 157 -4.36 18.67 4.04
C HIS A 157 -5.17 18.63 2.74
N HIS A 158 -6.13 19.52 2.55
CA HIS A 158 -6.94 19.62 1.33
C HIS A 158 -6.23 20.53 0.32
N THR A 159 -5.93 20.01 -0.86
CA THR A 159 -5.31 20.79 -1.94
C THR A 159 -6.31 21.13 -3.04
N GLU A 160 -7.27 20.25 -3.29
CA GLU A 160 -8.32 20.45 -4.28
C GLU A 160 -9.56 19.61 -3.91
N GLN A 161 -10.73 19.97 -4.47
CA GLN A 161 -11.91 19.13 -4.34
C GLN A 161 -11.89 18.02 -5.40
N THR A 162 -12.09 16.77 -4.95
CA THR A 162 -12.14 15.59 -5.82
C THR A 162 -13.59 15.19 -6.14
N PRO A 163 -13.89 14.75 -7.38
CA PRO A 163 -15.19 14.15 -7.72
C PRO A 163 -15.56 12.94 -6.87
N LEU A 164 -14.58 12.26 -6.25
CA LEU A 164 -14.85 11.10 -5.40
C LEU A 164 -15.74 11.43 -4.20
N LEU A 165 -15.84 12.71 -3.80
CA LEU A 165 -16.80 13.14 -2.78
C LEU A 165 -18.25 12.94 -3.22
N ASP A 166 -18.53 12.94 -4.52
CA ASP A 166 -19.89 12.78 -5.05
C ASP A 166 -20.30 11.30 -5.19
N LEU A 167 -19.40 10.35 -4.92
CA LEU A 167 -19.75 8.93 -4.96
C LEU A 167 -20.77 8.58 -3.88
N HIS A 168 -21.84 7.90 -4.28
CA HIS A 168 -22.80 7.33 -3.36
C HIS A 168 -22.19 6.19 -2.54
N PHE A 169 -22.63 6.04 -1.29
CA PHE A 169 -22.20 4.97 -0.37
C PHE A 169 -20.68 4.90 -0.16
N PHE A 170 -19.98 6.03 -0.31
CA PHE A 170 -18.53 6.09 -0.31
C PHE A 170 -17.99 6.90 0.88
N ASN A 171 -17.07 6.30 1.62
CA ASN A 171 -16.34 6.91 2.72
C ASN A 171 -14.91 7.22 2.28
N MET A 172 -14.57 8.51 2.22
CA MET A 172 -13.28 9.01 1.72
C MET A 172 -12.06 8.49 2.51
N ILE A 173 -12.25 8.21 3.80
CA ILE A 173 -11.15 7.72 4.63
C ILE A 173 -11.04 6.19 4.52
N LYS A 174 -12.15 5.45 4.57
CA LYS A 174 -12.14 3.98 4.61
C LYS A 174 -12.02 3.34 3.23
N ASN A 175 -12.67 3.88 2.22
CA ASN A 175 -12.71 3.27 0.89
C ASN A 175 -11.54 3.70 -0.01
N VAL A 176 -10.69 4.64 0.39
CA VAL A 176 -9.40 4.87 -0.27
C VAL A 176 -8.30 4.26 0.59
N THR A 177 -7.77 3.12 0.17
CA THR A 177 -6.82 2.36 0.99
C THR A 177 -5.48 3.06 1.03
N THR A 178 -4.84 3.03 2.19
CA THR A 178 -3.52 3.63 2.41
C THR A 178 -2.42 2.61 2.66
N ALA A 179 -2.81 1.46 3.17
CA ALA A 179 -1.93 0.39 3.61
C ALA A 179 -2.06 -0.85 2.70
N ASP A 180 -1.77 -0.68 1.40
CA ASP A 180 -1.72 -1.83 0.49
C ASP A 180 -0.39 -2.61 0.64
N LEU A 181 -0.47 -3.93 0.49
CA LEU A 181 0.66 -4.85 0.67
C LEU A 181 1.87 -4.46 -0.21
N LEU A 182 1.62 -4.09 -1.47
CA LEU A 182 2.67 -3.83 -2.44
C LEU A 182 3.47 -2.57 -2.07
N HIS A 183 2.80 -1.43 -1.88
CA HIS A 183 3.49 -0.15 -1.70
C HIS A 183 3.91 0.10 -0.25
N LEU A 184 3.20 -0.45 0.74
CA LEU A 184 3.53 -0.23 2.15
C LEU A 184 4.46 -1.32 2.70
N VAL A 185 4.14 -2.59 2.49
CA VAL A 185 4.82 -3.71 3.15
C VAL A 185 6.01 -4.18 2.32
N ASP A 186 5.77 -4.66 1.10
CA ASP A 186 6.79 -5.32 0.28
C ASP A 186 7.81 -4.30 -0.26
N TYR A 187 7.36 -3.36 -1.09
CA TYR A 187 8.23 -2.36 -1.72
C TYR A 187 8.49 -1.14 -0.81
N GLY A 188 7.69 -0.98 0.24
CA GLY A 188 7.83 0.07 1.24
C GLY A 188 8.79 -0.31 2.36
N VAL A 189 8.27 -0.74 3.51
CA VAL A 189 9.04 -0.99 4.73
C VAL A 189 10.10 -2.08 4.53
N THR A 190 9.74 -3.22 3.93
CA THR A 190 10.67 -4.36 3.78
C THR A 190 11.88 -3.97 2.93
N ARG A 191 11.64 -3.42 1.72
CA ARG A 191 12.71 -2.92 0.86
C ARG A 191 13.56 -1.85 1.56
N MET A 192 12.91 -0.88 2.22
CA MET A 192 13.60 0.19 2.94
C MET A 192 14.54 -0.38 4.00
N MET A 193 14.06 -1.28 4.86
CA MET A 193 14.88 -1.87 5.93
C MET A 193 16.04 -2.69 5.37
N VAL A 194 15.77 -3.60 4.43
CA VAL A 194 16.80 -4.45 3.81
C VAL A 194 17.89 -3.62 3.14
N ASN A 195 17.51 -2.63 2.32
CA ASN A 195 18.49 -1.78 1.64
C ASN A 195 19.30 -0.92 2.61
N SER A 196 18.66 -0.47 3.70
CA SER A 196 19.33 0.41 4.66
C SER A 196 20.27 -0.35 5.58
N TRP A 197 19.93 -1.58 5.98
CA TRP A 197 20.86 -2.50 6.66
C TRP A 197 22.00 -2.91 5.74
N LYS A 198 21.70 -3.33 4.50
CA LYS A 198 22.71 -3.71 3.50
C LYS A 198 23.74 -2.62 3.27
N SER A 199 23.31 -1.36 3.23
CA SER A 199 24.19 -0.19 3.02
C SER A 199 24.81 0.37 4.31
N GLY A 200 24.45 -0.16 5.48
CA GLY A 200 24.90 0.35 6.78
C GLY A 200 24.34 1.72 7.13
N LYS A 201 23.28 2.14 6.43
CA LYS A 201 22.62 3.41 6.69
C LYS A 201 21.67 3.30 7.86
N LEU A 202 21.18 2.12 8.23
CA LEU A 202 20.23 1.88 9.32
C LEU A 202 20.86 1.07 10.44
N GLY A 203 20.55 1.44 11.68
CA GLY A 203 21.00 0.72 12.86
C GLY A 203 22.46 0.99 13.21
N ARG A 204 22.98 0.20 14.15
CA ARG A 204 24.34 0.28 14.68
C ARG A 204 25.28 -0.75 14.04
N GLY A 205 24.72 -1.76 13.37
CA GLY A 205 25.46 -2.89 12.79
C GLY A 205 26.39 -2.56 11.61
N GLY A 206 26.41 -1.31 11.14
CA GLY A 206 27.22 -0.89 9.99
C GLY A 206 26.82 -1.61 8.69
N LYS A 207 27.61 -1.42 7.63
CA LYS A 207 27.37 -2.06 6.34
C LYS A 207 27.62 -3.57 6.46
N TRP A 208 26.75 -4.39 5.89
CA TRP A 208 26.96 -5.84 5.86
C TRP A 208 28.29 -6.21 5.20
N SER A 209 29.04 -7.07 5.88
CA SER A 209 30.34 -7.56 5.40
C SER A 209 30.18 -8.51 4.22
N PRO A 210 31.23 -8.70 3.40
CA PRO A 210 31.21 -9.72 2.34
C PRO A 210 30.84 -11.11 2.85
N TYR A 211 31.33 -11.48 4.05
CA TYR A 211 30.97 -12.74 4.70
C TYR A 211 29.46 -12.83 5.01
N ALA A 212 28.88 -11.77 5.57
CA ALA A 212 27.44 -11.72 5.84
C ALA A 212 26.63 -11.84 4.54
N LEU A 213 27.01 -11.13 3.48
CA LEU A 213 26.36 -11.22 2.17
C LEU A 213 26.42 -12.63 1.57
N THR A 214 27.58 -13.28 1.62
CA THR A 214 27.73 -14.68 1.17
C THR A 214 26.87 -15.63 2.01
N LYS A 215 26.83 -15.45 3.33
CA LYS A 215 26.01 -16.26 4.22
C LYS A 215 24.52 -16.10 3.91
N ILE A 216 24.04 -14.87 3.74
CA ILE A 216 22.67 -14.56 3.36
C ILE A 216 22.31 -15.27 2.05
N ASN A 217 23.10 -15.07 0.99
CA ASN A 217 22.81 -15.63 -0.33
C ASN A 217 22.76 -17.16 -0.30
N ARG A 218 23.70 -17.80 0.40
CA ARG A 218 23.67 -19.26 0.58
C ARG A 218 22.39 -19.71 1.29
N THR A 219 21.92 -18.98 2.30
CA THR A 219 20.64 -19.30 2.94
C THR A 219 19.48 -19.11 1.96
N LEU A 220 19.41 -17.99 1.22
CA LEU A 220 18.36 -17.71 0.24
C LEU A 220 18.25 -18.78 -0.86
N GLU A 221 19.38 -19.33 -1.30
CA GLU A 221 19.43 -20.43 -2.29
C GLU A 221 18.81 -21.74 -1.79
N ASN A 222 18.83 -21.95 -0.47
CA ASN A 222 18.39 -23.17 0.20
C ASN A 222 17.02 -23.04 0.88
N VAL A 223 16.42 -21.84 0.93
CA VAL A 223 15.06 -21.68 1.46
C VAL A 223 14.09 -22.36 0.50
N GLU A 224 13.25 -23.26 1.04
CA GLU A 224 12.13 -23.82 0.29
C GLU A 224 11.05 -22.76 0.12
N ILE A 225 10.75 -22.44 -1.14
CA ILE A 225 9.72 -21.47 -1.51
C ILE A 225 8.50 -22.25 -2.05
N PRO A 226 7.26 -21.90 -1.67
CA PRO A 226 6.07 -22.55 -2.21
C PRO A 226 6.00 -22.52 -3.74
N PHE A 227 5.37 -23.54 -4.33
CA PHE A 227 5.28 -23.72 -5.79
C PHE A 227 4.67 -22.52 -6.52
N ASP A 228 3.78 -21.78 -5.85
CA ASP A 228 3.12 -20.58 -6.39
C ASP A 228 4.09 -19.44 -6.72
N PHE A 229 5.33 -19.51 -6.24
CA PHE A 229 6.38 -18.54 -6.58
C PHE A 229 7.34 -19.13 -7.61
N HIS A 230 7.18 -18.71 -8.86
CA HIS A 230 7.92 -19.27 -9.99
C HIS A 230 9.43 -18.91 -10.06
N ARG A 231 9.97 -18.12 -9.12
CA ARG A 231 11.36 -17.65 -9.17
C ARG A 231 12.07 -17.82 -7.83
N LYS A 232 13.28 -18.37 -7.87
CA LYS A 232 14.25 -18.27 -6.78
C LYS A 232 14.58 -16.79 -6.54
N LEU A 233 14.76 -16.42 -5.27
CA LEU A 233 15.17 -15.07 -4.89
C LEU A 233 16.53 -14.76 -5.54
N ARG A 234 16.63 -13.59 -6.15
CA ARG A 234 17.93 -13.05 -6.60
C ARG A 234 18.84 -12.81 -5.40
N SER A 235 20.13 -12.60 -5.67
CA SER A 235 21.10 -12.23 -4.65
C SER A 235 20.63 -11.01 -3.87
N ILE A 236 20.89 -11.00 -2.56
CA ILE A 236 20.59 -9.86 -1.67
C ILE A 236 21.36 -8.60 -2.07
N GLN A 237 22.44 -8.75 -2.86
CA GLN A 237 23.18 -7.63 -3.41
C GLN A 237 22.35 -6.88 -4.47
N ASP A 238 21.46 -7.57 -5.17
CA ASP A 238 20.67 -7.07 -6.30
C ASP A 238 19.27 -6.60 -5.89
N THR A 239 19.05 -6.26 -4.61
CA THR A 239 17.74 -5.81 -4.10
C THR A 239 17.20 -4.57 -4.79
N ASP A 240 18.02 -3.80 -5.50
CA ASP A 240 17.56 -2.67 -6.32
C ASP A 240 16.83 -3.11 -7.59
N LEU A 241 17.04 -4.37 -8.02
CA LEU A 241 16.36 -5.01 -9.14
C LEU A 241 15.19 -5.91 -8.71
N TRP A 242 15.00 -6.11 -7.41
CA TRP A 242 13.92 -6.93 -6.88
C TRP A 242 12.56 -6.28 -7.13
N GLN A 243 11.60 -7.10 -7.53
CA GLN A 243 10.19 -6.71 -7.60
C GLN A 243 9.53 -6.85 -6.22
N ALA A 244 8.34 -6.26 -6.04
CA ALA A 244 7.58 -6.40 -4.80
C ALA A 244 7.34 -7.88 -4.42
N SER A 245 7.09 -8.76 -5.40
CA SER A 245 6.95 -10.20 -5.18
C SER A 245 8.19 -10.85 -4.57
N GLU A 246 9.39 -10.40 -4.91
CA GLU A 246 10.63 -10.92 -4.31
C GLU A 246 10.79 -10.43 -2.87
N PHE A 247 10.44 -9.17 -2.58
CA PHE A 247 10.40 -8.69 -1.20
C PHE A 247 9.34 -9.42 -0.37
N ASN A 248 8.19 -9.73 -0.96
CA ASN A 248 7.14 -10.50 -0.32
C ASN A 248 7.63 -11.90 0.08
N VAL A 249 8.28 -12.61 -0.86
CA VAL A 249 8.84 -13.94 -0.59
C VAL A 249 9.94 -13.87 0.46
N PHE A 250 10.85 -12.88 0.35
CA PHE A 250 11.89 -12.68 1.33
C PHE A 250 11.30 -12.46 2.74
N LEU A 251 10.35 -11.52 2.88
CA LEU A 251 9.72 -11.24 4.17
C LEU A 251 9.08 -12.49 4.75
N ASN A 252 8.28 -13.19 3.96
CA ASN A 252 7.42 -14.27 4.44
C ASN A 252 8.15 -15.60 4.72
N TYR A 253 9.21 -15.90 3.96
CA TYR A 253 9.81 -17.24 3.96
C TYR A 253 11.29 -17.28 4.35
N ALA A 254 12.03 -16.18 4.16
CA ALA A 254 13.49 -16.19 4.35
C ALA A 254 13.97 -15.28 5.48
N SER A 255 13.33 -14.12 5.65
CA SER A 255 13.85 -12.99 6.44
C SER A 255 14.18 -13.35 7.89
N PHE A 256 13.29 -14.05 8.58
CA PHE A 256 13.45 -14.42 9.99
C PHE A 256 14.63 -15.38 10.23
N ILE A 257 15.02 -16.18 9.23
CA ILE A 257 16.19 -17.07 9.30
C ILE A 257 17.44 -16.28 8.92
N VAL A 258 17.37 -15.58 7.79
CA VAL A 258 18.50 -14.86 7.18
C VAL A 258 19.01 -13.75 8.09
N LEU A 259 18.12 -12.98 8.70
CA LEU A 259 18.47 -11.79 9.47
C LEU A 259 18.95 -12.13 10.90
N LYS A 260 18.59 -13.30 11.44
CA LYS A 260 18.93 -13.71 12.81
C LYS A 260 20.43 -13.71 13.09
N ASP A 261 21.20 -14.15 12.11
CA ASP A 261 22.65 -14.28 12.26
C ASP A 261 23.43 -13.08 11.69
N VAL A 262 22.74 -12.04 11.26
CA VAL A 262 23.33 -10.89 10.55
C VAL A 262 23.07 -9.58 11.28
N LEU A 263 21.88 -9.41 11.83
CA LEU A 263 21.53 -8.21 12.58
C LEU A 263 21.98 -8.31 14.04
N PRO A 264 22.32 -7.17 14.68
CA PRO A 264 22.40 -7.10 16.13
C PRO A 264 21.09 -7.57 16.77
N GLU A 265 21.18 -8.19 17.95
CA GLU A 265 20.03 -8.79 18.65
C GLU A 265 18.86 -7.82 18.84
N GLU A 266 19.14 -6.57 19.23
CA GLU A 266 18.13 -5.51 19.38
C GLU A 266 17.38 -5.24 18.06
N GLU A 267 18.11 -5.13 16.94
CA GLU A 267 17.53 -4.86 15.62
C GLU A 267 16.76 -6.07 15.08
N TYR A 268 17.21 -7.29 15.38
CA TYR A 268 16.50 -8.51 15.00
C TYR A 268 15.18 -8.65 15.77
N ASN A 269 15.21 -8.48 17.10
CA ASN A 269 14.00 -8.55 17.92
C ASN A 269 12.97 -7.49 17.51
N HIS A 270 13.44 -6.29 17.19
CA HIS A 270 12.61 -5.23 16.62
C HIS A 270 12.00 -5.65 15.27
N PHE A 271 12.80 -6.17 14.34
CA PHE A 271 12.30 -6.69 13.06
C PHE A 271 11.25 -7.80 13.25
N MET A 272 11.41 -8.67 14.25
CA MET A 272 10.46 -9.75 14.52
C MET A 272 9.07 -9.23 14.93
N LEU A 273 8.96 -8.04 15.53
CA LEU A 273 7.66 -7.40 15.77
C LEU A 273 6.92 -7.15 14.44
N TYR A 274 7.63 -6.58 13.46
CA TYR A 274 7.09 -6.33 12.13
C TYR A 274 6.76 -7.63 11.39
N TYR A 275 7.71 -8.57 11.33
CA TYR A 275 7.51 -9.86 10.66
C TYR A 275 6.27 -10.58 11.20
N CYS A 276 6.19 -10.78 12.53
CA CYS A 276 5.08 -11.49 13.14
C CYS A 276 3.73 -10.80 12.90
N ALA A 277 3.70 -9.46 13.00
CA ALA A 277 2.46 -8.71 12.75
C ALA A 277 1.98 -8.87 11.30
N ILE A 278 2.87 -8.72 10.31
CA ILE A 278 2.51 -8.89 8.89
C ILE A 278 2.05 -10.33 8.61
N ARG A 279 2.68 -11.34 9.22
CA ARG A 279 2.25 -12.75 9.10
C ARG A 279 0.86 -12.99 9.67
N MET A 280 0.49 -12.32 10.77
CA MET A 280 -0.86 -12.40 11.32
C MET A 280 -1.88 -11.68 10.41
N PHE A 281 -1.51 -10.58 9.76
CA PHE A 281 -2.39 -9.90 8.80
C PHE A 281 -2.54 -10.62 7.45
N SER A 282 -1.63 -11.53 7.10
CA SER A 282 -1.60 -12.12 5.76
C SER A 282 -2.75 -13.09 5.46
N SER A 283 -3.53 -13.50 6.46
CA SER A 283 -4.66 -14.43 6.26
C SER A 283 -5.79 -14.20 7.26
N HIS A 284 -7.01 -14.44 6.80
CA HIS A 284 -8.21 -14.46 7.65
C HIS A 284 -8.18 -15.59 8.70
N SER A 285 -7.36 -16.63 8.51
CA SER A 285 -7.16 -17.69 9.51
C SER A 285 -6.60 -17.15 10.83
N TYR A 286 -5.89 -16.01 10.80
CA TYR A 286 -5.30 -15.37 11.98
C TYR A 286 -6.11 -14.17 12.48
N LYS A 287 -7.36 -14.02 12.03
CA LYS A 287 -8.19 -12.84 12.34
C LYS A 287 -8.34 -12.58 13.85
N GLU A 288 -8.38 -13.63 14.66
CA GLU A 288 -8.41 -13.50 16.13
C GLU A 288 -7.14 -12.85 16.73
N HIS A 289 -6.02 -12.90 16.00
CA HIS A 289 -4.74 -12.31 16.42
C HIS A 289 -4.49 -10.92 15.81
N TRP A 290 -5.39 -10.37 14.99
CA TRP A 290 -5.19 -9.08 14.35
C TRP A 290 -5.03 -7.92 15.35
N GLN A 291 -5.69 -7.99 16.50
CA GLN A 291 -5.50 -7.00 17.57
C GLN A 291 -4.10 -7.07 18.17
N THR A 292 -3.57 -8.29 18.34
CA THR A 292 -2.18 -8.51 18.77
C THR A 292 -1.21 -7.98 17.72
N ALA A 293 -1.43 -8.30 16.45
CA ALA A 293 -0.63 -7.81 15.33
C ALA A 293 -0.61 -6.26 15.26
N HIS A 294 -1.75 -5.62 15.47
CA HIS A 294 -1.84 -4.16 15.55
C HIS A 294 -0.99 -3.60 16.69
N THR A 295 -1.04 -4.23 17.87
CA THR A 295 -0.22 -3.84 19.03
C THR A 295 1.28 -4.00 18.74
N MET A 296 1.67 -5.07 18.04
CA MET A 296 3.04 -5.31 17.62
C MET A 296 3.53 -4.25 16.62
N LEU A 297 2.70 -3.81 15.67
CA LEU A 297 3.06 -2.70 14.76
C LEU A 297 3.17 -1.37 15.47
N LYS A 298 2.29 -1.09 16.44
CA LYS A 298 2.43 0.10 17.30
C LYS A 298 3.77 0.10 18.03
N GLN A 299 4.13 -1.03 18.64
CA GLN A 299 5.41 -1.19 19.32
C GLN A 299 6.59 -1.05 18.34
N PHE A 300 6.50 -1.68 17.16
CA PHE A 300 7.51 -1.55 16.12
C PHE A 300 7.77 -0.09 15.73
N VAL A 301 6.72 0.70 15.49
CA VAL A 301 6.86 2.12 15.11
C VAL A 301 7.44 2.96 16.25
N LEU A 302 7.02 2.70 17.50
CA LEU A 302 7.57 3.37 18.67
C LEU A 302 9.07 3.09 18.85
N GLU A 303 9.46 1.82 18.79
CA GLU A 303 10.85 1.39 18.92
C GLU A 303 11.71 1.82 17.73
N TYR A 304 11.14 1.92 16.53
CA TYR A 304 11.87 2.35 15.32
C TYR A 304 12.53 3.72 15.53
N GLY A 305 11.81 4.67 16.13
CA GLY A 305 12.34 6.00 16.42
C GLY A 305 13.44 6.02 17.50
N ILE A 306 13.46 5.02 18.38
CA ILE A 306 14.47 4.86 19.44
C ILE A 306 15.73 4.21 18.89
N ILE A 307 15.57 3.11 18.14
CA ILE A 307 16.68 2.31 17.62
C ILE A 307 17.38 3.02 16.45
N TYR A 308 16.60 3.62 15.56
CA TYR A 308 17.11 4.16 14.29
C TYR A 308 17.13 5.69 14.22
N GLY A 309 16.42 6.37 15.13
CA GLY A 309 16.27 7.82 15.14
C GLY A 309 14.86 8.28 14.74
N LYS A 310 14.30 9.22 15.50
CA LYS A 310 12.93 9.73 15.31
C LYS A 310 12.73 10.39 13.95
N ASP A 311 13.78 11.01 13.44
CA ASP A 311 13.85 11.68 12.14
C ASP A 311 13.75 10.71 10.95
N ARG A 312 13.78 9.40 11.21
CA ARG A 312 13.61 8.34 10.22
C ARG A 312 12.22 7.71 10.17
N LEU A 313 11.30 8.18 11.03
CA LEU A 313 9.89 7.79 10.99
C LEU A 313 9.19 8.43 9.79
N THR A 314 9.54 7.97 8.58
CA THR A 314 8.94 8.45 7.34
C THR A 314 7.45 8.08 7.27
N SER A 315 6.72 8.66 6.31
CA SER A 315 5.31 8.33 6.08
C SER A 315 5.08 6.83 5.89
N ILE A 316 6.03 6.10 5.30
CA ILE A 316 5.92 4.66 5.05
C ILE A 316 5.94 3.89 6.38
N VAL A 317 6.83 4.25 7.32
CA VAL A 317 6.86 3.61 8.65
C VAL A 317 5.63 3.97 9.46
N HIS A 318 5.25 5.26 9.46
CA HIS A 318 4.06 5.74 10.17
C HIS A 318 2.78 5.05 9.68
N ASN A 319 2.64 4.80 8.38
CA ASN A 319 1.44 4.20 7.81
C ASN A 319 1.20 2.74 8.24
N LEU A 320 2.19 2.06 8.83
CA LEU A 320 1.97 0.75 9.46
C LEU A 320 0.94 0.81 10.60
N LEU A 321 0.82 1.96 11.28
CA LEU A 321 -0.16 2.16 12.35
C LEU A 321 -1.61 2.00 11.86
N HIS A 322 -1.84 2.25 10.56
CA HIS A 322 -3.18 2.26 9.96
C HIS A 322 -3.53 0.96 9.26
N LEU A 323 -2.63 -0.04 9.25
CA LEU A 323 -2.83 -1.31 8.54
C LEU A 323 -4.02 -2.12 9.09
N TYR A 324 -4.30 -2.03 10.39
CA TYR A 324 -5.42 -2.76 11.01
C TYR A 324 -6.79 -2.25 10.55
N ASP A 325 -6.89 -0.95 10.25
CA ASP A 325 -8.15 -0.29 9.88
C ASP A 325 -8.46 -0.37 8.37
N ASP A 326 -7.48 -0.79 7.55
CA ASP A 326 -7.54 -0.89 6.08
C ASP A 326 -7.86 -2.31 5.60
#